data_AF-A0A6G8P083-F1
#
_entry.id   AF-A0A6G8P083-F1
#
_cell.length_a   1.000
_cell.length_b   1.000
_cell.length_c   1.000
_cell.angle_alpha   90.00
_cell.angle_beta   90.00
_cell.angle_gamma   90.00
#
_symmetry.space_group_name_H-M   'P 1'
#
loop_
_entity.id
_entity.type
_entity.pdbx_description
1 polymer ?
#
loop_
_entity_poly.entity_id
_entity_poly.type
_entity_poly.pdbx_seq_one_letter_code
_entity_poly.pdbx_strand_id
1 'polypeptide(L)'
;MQPVFRTFPTRRYSLARGISALALLPLSVSLTVVAQEPDGGHNAAFQPGNLIVSRSVYDNSSANVQVGSTLPPGCAQTTGGCGAATGAPNDGTYPFVWNNVLYDGSFGITSKIFLDQLAPSGWRISTLEVPSVMNAGTTADQLVTSFSSKSELGLHLSHDGKYLTFMGYVAPINVLDVSNSNTPGVVDPTNPDGQSFYRAVAKVDRNGQFSFTETNAYSGNNGRAAILIDRGGKRFFYTSGNAGNGGNPQPNGVILGAGSQYIVEAMQPEAQQAPGTPSPLASFSVTQLGAPADKVGKDDNFRGMTVFNNVVYITKGSGSNGVNTVYFVDTTGTACPSGTGVPSPKAALPSAPLGYDPSTLQTTGLPSNMCILSGFPSTPNKTATTLSYPFGIWFADANTLYVADEGDGYAGGADLFTHAAAQSTAGLQKWVFNATTKTWVLAYTLQNGLDLGKPYTVRNYPLGSNAATGLPWSPATDGLRNLIGYVGRDGTVTVWATTSTVSGNGDTGADPNKLVAIQDELKNTGPAVAANAHFVTLSSAKFGEVLRGVSFTPGTDAGRDDWH
;
A
#
# COMPACT_ATOMS: atom_id res chain seq x y z
N MET A 1 -58.39 14.03 24.23
CA MET A 1 -59.73 13.60 24.71
C MET A 1 -60.04 12.23 24.11
N GLN A 2 -60.49 11.30 24.94
CA GLN A 2 -61.05 9.99 24.58
C GLN A 2 -62.57 10.16 24.29
N PRO A 3 -63.38 9.10 24.06
CA PRO A 3 -63.35 7.99 23.08
C PRO A 3 -64.56 8.12 22.07
N VAL A 4 -65.08 7.15 21.29
CA VAL A 4 -65.82 5.91 21.63
C VAL A 4 -66.21 5.13 20.35
N PHE A 5 -66.14 3.78 20.43
CA PHE A 5 -66.68 2.81 19.45
C PHE A 5 -68.22 2.60 19.56
N ARG A 6 -68.84 2.06 18.50
CA ARG A 6 -70.05 1.22 18.64
C ARG A 6 -69.82 -0.20 18.11
N THR A 7 -70.58 -1.14 18.67
CA THR A 7 -70.24 -2.57 18.75
C THR A 7 -71.44 -3.48 18.46
N PHE A 8 -71.17 -4.65 17.84
CA PHE A 8 -71.83 -5.98 17.92
C PHE A 8 -73.38 -6.11 17.78
N PRO A 9 -73.90 -7.22 17.21
CA PRO A 9 -74.14 -8.49 17.95
C PRO A 9 -73.73 -9.76 17.15
N THR A 10 -72.99 -10.74 17.70
CA THR A 10 -73.37 -11.86 18.60
C THR A 10 -74.46 -12.84 18.13
N ARG A 11 -74.15 -14.14 18.14
CA ARG A 11 -75.08 -15.19 18.62
C ARG A 11 -74.33 -16.28 19.41
N ARG A 12 -75.04 -16.87 20.38
CA ARG A 12 -74.54 -17.81 21.41
C ARG A 12 -74.97 -19.24 21.08
N TYR A 13 -74.34 -20.25 21.69
CA TYR A 13 -74.98 -21.33 22.47
C TYR A 13 -73.93 -22.01 23.38
N SER A 14 -74.33 -22.91 24.28
CA SER A 14 -73.78 -22.93 25.65
C SER A 14 -73.77 -24.28 26.38
N LEU A 15 -72.76 -24.49 27.26
CA LEU A 15 -72.74 -25.40 28.45
C LEU A 15 -72.81 -26.92 28.14
N ALA A 16 -72.29 -27.88 28.94
CA ALA A 16 -71.46 -27.97 30.15
C ALA A 16 -71.05 -29.46 30.33
N ARG A 17 -70.09 -29.93 31.15
CA ARG A 17 -69.08 -29.36 32.09
C ARG A 17 -67.99 -30.45 32.33
N GLY A 18 -66.75 -30.08 32.69
CA GLY A 18 -65.74 -31.01 33.20
C GLY A 18 -64.51 -30.25 33.74
N ILE A 19 -64.08 -30.53 34.98
CA ILE A 19 -63.06 -29.75 35.69
C ILE A 19 -61.72 -30.49 35.69
N SER A 20 -60.66 -29.84 35.20
CA SER A 20 -59.31 -29.81 35.80
C SER A 20 -58.43 -28.80 35.04
N ALA A 21 -57.61 -28.05 35.76
CA ALA A 21 -56.75 -27.03 35.18
C ALA A 21 -55.45 -27.66 34.61
N LEU A 22 -55.14 -27.37 33.34
CA LEU A 22 -53.83 -27.63 32.74
C LEU A 22 -53.32 -26.32 32.10
N ALA A 23 -52.07 -25.97 32.37
CA ALA A 23 -51.43 -24.81 31.76
C ALA A 23 -51.09 -25.09 30.29
N LEU A 24 -51.40 -24.15 29.39
CA LEU A 24 -51.09 -24.23 27.97
C LEU A 24 -49.88 -23.35 27.64
N LEU A 25 -48.75 -24.00 27.33
CA LEU A 25 -47.63 -23.41 26.60
C LEU A 25 -47.85 -23.65 25.09
N PRO A 26 -47.60 -22.68 24.21
CA PRO A 26 -47.67 -22.91 22.77
C PRO A 26 -46.42 -23.64 22.28
N LEU A 27 -46.60 -24.82 21.64
CA LEU A 27 -45.52 -25.48 20.91
C LEU A 27 -45.24 -24.75 19.59
N SER A 28 -44.02 -24.26 19.43
CA SER A 28 -43.45 -23.91 18.12
C SER A 28 -42.96 -25.19 17.41
N VAL A 29 -43.49 -25.46 16.22
CA VAL A 29 -43.00 -26.54 15.36
C VAL A 29 -41.74 -26.07 14.63
N SER A 30 -40.57 -26.50 15.11
CA SER A 30 -39.31 -26.30 14.40
C SER A 30 -39.16 -27.34 13.28
N LEU A 31 -39.18 -26.89 12.02
CA LEU A 31 -38.72 -27.71 10.90
C LEU A 31 -37.20 -27.80 10.95
N THR A 32 -36.67 -28.93 11.42
CA THR A 32 -35.24 -29.24 11.29
C THR A 32 -34.93 -29.60 9.84
N VAL A 33 -34.53 -28.58 9.06
CA VAL A 33 -33.75 -28.81 7.85
C VAL A 33 -32.41 -29.38 8.29
N VAL A 34 -32.24 -30.69 8.14
CA VAL A 34 -30.92 -31.32 8.19
C VAL A 34 -30.19 -30.88 6.92
N ALA A 35 -29.42 -29.81 7.02
CA ALA A 35 -28.39 -29.51 6.05
C ALA A 35 -27.38 -30.66 6.11
N GLN A 36 -27.28 -31.41 5.02
CA GLN A 36 -26.28 -32.45 4.88
C GLN A 36 -24.92 -31.75 4.72
N GLU A 37 -24.07 -31.82 5.74
CA GLU A 37 -22.77 -31.15 5.74
C GLU A 37 -21.92 -31.64 4.55
N PRO A 38 -21.35 -30.72 3.74
CA PRO A 38 -20.22 -31.06 2.89
C PRO A 38 -18.98 -31.19 3.78
N ASP A 39 -18.47 -32.40 3.93
CA ASP A 39 -17.19 -32.65 4.62
C ASP A 39 -16.06 -31.84 3.95
N GLY A 40 -15.52 -30.86 4.69
CA GLY A 40 -14.28 -30.15 4.35
C GLY A 40 -14.40 -28.62 4.21
N GLY A 41 -14.08 -27.87 5.27
CA GLY A 41 -13.96 -26.40 5.13
C GLY A 41 -13.61 -25.55 6.36
N HIS A 42 -13.70 -26.07 7.60
CA HIS A 42 -13.67 -25.24 8.82
C HIS A 42 -12.32 -24.61 9.24
N ASN A 43 -11.23 -24.75 8.46
CA ASN A 43 -9.86 -24.39 8.88
C ASN A 43 -9.16 -23.30 8.04
N ALA A 44 -9.85 -22.61 7.12
CA ALA A 44 -9.22 -21.56 6.30
C ALA A 44 -9.14 -20.21 7.03
N ALA A 45 -7.95 -19.62 7.15
CA ALA A 45 -7.75 -18.28 7.71
C ALA A 45 -8.46 -17.17 6.90
N PHE A 46 -8.53 -17.34 5.57
CA PHE A 46 -9.16 -16.42 4.64
C PHE A 46 -10.35 -17.05 3.89
N GLN A 47 -11.41 -16.27 3.74
CA GLN A 47 -12.62 -16.63 3.02
C GLN A 47 -12.72 -15.75 1.76
N PRO A 48 -12.78 -16.32 0.54
CA PRO A 48 -12.95 -15.59 -0.71
C PRO A 48 -14.11 -14.59 -0.70
N GLY A 49 -13.95 -13.48 -1.41
CA GLY A 49 -14.91 -12.38 -1.50
C GLY A 49 -14.78 -11.32 -0.39
N ASN A 50 -13.98 -11.59 0.64
CA ASN A 50 -13.65 -10.62 1.68
C ASN A 50 -12.42 -9.77 1.30
N LEU A 51 -12.26 -8.64 1.96
CA LEU A 51 -11.07 -7.80 1.90
C LEU A 51 -10.02 -8.27 2.90
N ILE A 52 -8.76 -7.98 2.61
CA ILE A 52 -7.66 -7.96 3.58
C ILE A 52 -7.10 -6.55 3.63
N VAL A 53 -6.89 -6.02 4.84
CA VAL A 53 -6.15 -4.78 5.09
C VAL A 53 -4.89 -5.09 5.90
N SER A 54 -3.74 -4.63 5.44
CA SER A 54 -2.51 -4.70 6.23
C SER A 54 -2.48 -3.55 7.24
N ARG A 55 -2.32 -3.90 8.52
CA ARG A 55 -2.20 -2.98 9.64
C ARG A 55 -0.87 -3.21 10.33
N SER A 56 -0.19 -2.14 10.70
CA SER A 56 0.99 -2.19 11.56
C SER A 56 0.66 -1.62 12.94
N VAL A 57 1.30 -2.18 13.98
CA VAL A 57 1.09 -1.81 15.38
C VAL A 57 2.42 -1.57 16.06
N TYR A 58 2.60 -0.37 16.59
CA TYR A 58 3.72 0.01 17.45
C TYR A 58 3.35 -0.26 18.92
N ASP A 59 4.28 -0.80 19.69
CA ASP A 59 4.02 -1.21 21.07
C ASP A 59 3.96 -0.03 22.07
N ASN A 60 4.39 1.17 21.64
CA ASN A 60 4.44 2.39 22.46
C ASN A 60 5.32 2.23 23.72
N SER A 61 6.41 1.47 23.64
CA SER A 61 7.40 1.36 24.71
C SER A 61 8.40 2.52 24.65
N SER A 62 8.45 3.36 25.71
CA SER A 62 9.45 4.42 25.84
C SER A 62 10.89 3.89 25.79
N ALA A 63 11.11 2.64 26.21
CA ALA A 63 12.43 1.99 26.20
C ALA A 63 12.96 1.64 24.79
N ASN A 64 12.14 1.76 23.73
CA ASN A 64 12.59 1.50 22.35
C ASN A 64 13.62 2.51 21.85
N VAL A 65 13.64 3.73 22.40
CA VAL A 65 14.65 4.76 22.11
C VAL A 65 15.12 5.37 23.42
N GLN A 66 16.42 5.34 23.67
CA GLN A 66 17.02 6.09 24.76
C GLN A 66 17.33 7.52 24.32
N VAL A 67 16.82 8.53 25.05
CA VAL A 67 17.18 9.94 24.81
C VAL A 67 18.70 10.12 24.88
N GLY A 68 19.26 10.83 23.90
CA GLY A 68 20.70 11.03 23.75
C GLY A 68 21.44 9.87 23.05
N SER A 69 20.74 8.83 22.59
CA SER A 69 21.36 7.79 21.76
C SER A 69 21.83 8.34 20.40
N THR A 70 22.91 7.79 19.87
CA THR A 70 23.43 8.19 18.56
C THR A 70 22.55 7.63 17.44
N LEU A 71 22.08 8.50 16.54
CA LEU A 71 21.28 8.14 15.36
C LEU A 71 21.96 8.59 14.06
N PRO A 72 21.73 7.88 12.94
CA PRO A 72 21.15 6.52 12.89
C PRO A 72 22.13 5.48 13.48
N PRO A 73 21.71 4.26 13.83
CA PRO A 73 22.59 3.25 14.39
C PRO A 73 23.80 2.94 13.48
N GLY A 74 24.95 2.68 14.10
CA GLY A 74 26.18 2.34 13.38
C GLY A 74 26.82 3.48 12.57
N CYS A 75 26.21 4.67 12.52
CA CYS A 75 26.66 5.83 11.72
C CYS A 75 28.13 6.24 11.89
N ALA A 76 28.73 5.99 13.05
CA ALA A 76 30.14 6.28 13.31
C ALA A 76 31.11 5.39 12.48
N GLN A 77 30.61 4.34 11.85
CA GLN A 77 31.34 3.43 10.97
C GLN A 77 31.10 3.71 9.48
N THR A 78 30.22 4.67 9.14
CA THR A 78 29.88 5.04 7.76
C THR A 78 30.53 6.37 7.38
N THR A 79 30.70 6.62 6.08
CA THR A 79 31.12 7.96 5.62
C THR A 79 29.94 8.93 5.46
N GLY A 80 28.70 8.45 5.65
CA GLY A 80 27.52 9.30 5.79
C GLY A 80 27.52 10.04 7.13
N GLY A 81 28.05 9.40 8.18
CA GLY A 81 28.21 9.97 9.50
C GLY A 81 26.92 10.05 10.31
N CYS A 82 27.05 10.47 11.56
CA CYS A 82 25.94 10.57 12.51
C CYS A 82 25.20 11.91 12.41
N GLY A 83 23.97 11.93 12.92
CA GLY A 83 23.22 13.17 13.17
C GLY A 83 23.87 14.05 14.25
N ALA A 84 23.12 15.07 14.70
CA ALA A 84 23.64 16.06 15.65
C ALA A 84 24.15 15.43 16.97
N ALA A 85 25.23 15.99 17.52
CA ALA A 85 25.95 15.45 18.68
C ALA A 85 25.12 15.37 19.99
N THR A 86 23.91 15.91 20.02
CA THR A 86 22.94 15.79 21.12
C THR A 86 22.28 14.41 21.21
N GLY A 87 22.33 13.61 20.14
CA GLY A 87 21.61 12.34 20.04
C GLY A 87 20.09 12.49 19.94
N ALA A 88 19.37 11.37 20.06
CA ALA A 88 17.92 11.29 19.96
C ALA A 88 17.21 12.22 20.96
N PRO A 89 16.40 13.20 20.53
CA PRO A 89 15.68 14.11 21.44
C PRO A 89 14.50 13.47 22.20
N ASN A 90 13.88 12.42 21.65
CA ASN A 90 12.66 11.81 22.20
C ASN A 90 12.87 10.32 22.46
N ASP A 91 12.25 9.82 23.54
CA ASP A 91 12.19 8.39 23.83
C ASP A 91 11.20 7.66 22.91
N GLY A 92 11.00 6.36 23.13
CA GLY A 92 10.09 5.54 22.34
C GLY A 92 8.59 5.85 22.47
N THR A 93 8.17 6.89 23.20
CA THR A 93 6.75 7.18 23.44
C THR A 93 6.05 7.74 22.20
N TYR A 94 4.96 7.10 21.78
CA TYR A 94 4.12 7.50 20.65
C TYR A 94 3.20 8.70 21.01
N PRO A 95 3.00 9.67 20.08
CA PRO A 95 3.66 9.85 18.79
C PRO A 95 4.98 10.63 18.86
N PHE A 96 5.41 11.10 20.05
CA PHE A 96 6.56 11.98 20.23
C PHE A 96 7.88 11.42 19.67
N VAL A 97 8.07 10.10 19.69
CA VAL A 97 9.22 9.38 19.12
C VAL A 97 9.53 9.77 17.67
N TRP A 98 8.51 10.09 16.85
CA TRP A 98 8.72 10.46 15.45
C TRP A 98 9.32 11.86 15.25
N ASN A 99 9.39 12.68 16.30
CA ASN A 99 10.16 13.92 16.29
C ASN A 99 11.69 13.68 16.22
N ASN A 100 12.16 12.44 16.43
CA ASN A 100 13.55 12.06 16.15
C ASN A 100 13.91 12.23 14.66
N VAL A 101 12.93 12.30 13.74
CA VAL A 101 13.18 12.54 12.30
C VAL A 101 13.82 13.90 12.01
N LEU A 102 13.69 14.86 12.94
CA LEU A 102 14.35 16.17 12.84
C LEU A 102 15.88 16.09 13.07
N TYR A 103 16.37 14.94 13.54
CA TYR A 103 17.79 14.68 13.87
C TYR A 103 18.39 13.60 12.97
N ASP A 104 17.58 12.59 12.62
CA ASP A 104 17.85 11.65 11.53
C ASP A 104 16.69 11.66 10.53
N GLY A 105 16.92 12.23 9.33
CA GLY A 105 15.89 12.38 8.30
C GLY A 105 15.33 11.06 7.72
N SER A 106 15.87 9.90 8.12
CA SER A 106 15.37 8.57 7.73
C SER A 106 14.81 7.76 8.91
N PHE A 107 14.62 8.40 10.08
CA PHE A 107 14.26 7.74 11.33
C PHE A 107 13.00 6.86 11.20
N GLY A 108 13.11 5.61 11.61
CA GLY A 108 12.02 4.63 11.63
C GLY A 108 12.19 3.60 12.73
N ILE A 109 11.11 2.87 13.06
CA ILE A 109 11.18 1.76 14.02
C ILE A 109 10.40 0.58 13.48
N THR A 110 10.97 -0.63 13.50
CA THR A 110 10.27 -1.84 13.06
C THR A 110 9.10 -2.20 13.99
N SER A 111 8.05 -2.75 13.40
CA SER A 111 6.78 -3.02 14.07
C SER A 111 6.10 -4.27 13.53
N LYS A 112 5.16 -4.81 14.32
CA LYS A 112 4.38 -5.99 13.95
C LYS A 112 3.45 -5.69 12.78
N ILE A 113 3.26 -6.70 11.92
CA ILE A 113 2.32 -6.66 10.80
C ILE A 113 1.13 -7.58 11.11
N PHE A 114 -0.08 -7.09 10.84
CA PHE A 114 -1.33 -7.83 10.92
C PHE A 114 -2.07 -7.74 9.59
N LEU A 115 -2.71 -8.84 9.20
CA LEU A 115 -3.65 -8.93 8.08
C LEU A 115 -5.06 -9.04 8.67
N ASP A 116 -5.78 -7.92 8.70
CA ASP A 116 -7.18 -7.90 9.12
C ASP A 116 -8.04 -8.32 7.92
N GLN A 117 -8.88 -9.36 8.09
CA GLN A 117 -9.90 -9.74 7.12
C GLN A 117 -11.19 -8.99 7.43
N LEU A 118 -11.75 -8.30 6.44
CA LEU A 118 -12.97 -7.51 6.56
C LEU A 118 -13.99 -7.98 5.53
N ALA A 119 -15.27 -7.97 5.89
CA ALA A 119 -16.34 -7.99 4.90
C ALA A 119 -16.22 -6.73 4.00
N PRO A 120 -16.68 -6.75 2.74
CA PRO A 120 -16.65 -5.57 1.86
C PRO A 120 -17.31 -4.31 2.43
N SER A 121 -18.21 -4.47 3.40
CA SER A 121 -18.86 -3.41 4.19
C SER A 121 -18.02 -2.81 5.33
N GLY A 122 -16.79 -3.29 5.54
CA GLY A 122 -15.88 -2.81 6.58
C GLY A 122 -15.90 -3.59 7.90
N TRP A 123 -16.82 -4.53 8.09
CA TRP A 123 -16.88 -5.31 9.34
C TRP A 123 -15.71 -6.30 9.45
N ARG A 124 -14.88 -6.19 10.50
CA ARG A 124 -13.73 -7.09 10.70
C ARG A 124 -14.17 -8.48 11.13
N ILE A 125 -13.81 -9.48 10.33
CA ILE A 125 -14.12 -10.90 10.52
C ILE A 125 -13.02 -11.58 11.36
N SER A 126 -11.76 -11.42 10.97
CA SER A 126 -10.61 -12.04 11.64
C SER A 126 -9.36 -11.17 11.51
N THR A 127 -8.30 -11.55 12.23
CA THR A 127 -6.97 -10.96 12.15
C THR A 127 -5.96 -12.10 12.13
N LEU A 128 -5.01 -12.07 11.19
CA LEU A 128 -3.84 -12.96 11.17
C LEU A 128 -2.59 -12.11 11.47
N GLU A 129 -1.81 -12.49 12.48
CA GLU A 129 -0.51 -11.88 12.74
C GLU A 129 0.53 -12.47 11.78
N VAL A 130 1.38 -11.64 11.21
CA VAL A 130 2.54 -12.10 10.42
C VAL A 130 3.64 -12.54 11.39
N PRO A 131 4.29 -13.70 11.18
CA PRO A 131 5.42 -14.15 11.99
C PRO A 131 6.43 -13.03 12.24
N SER A 132 6.80 -12.80 13.50
CA SER A 132 7.76 -11.78 13.91
C SER A 132 8.40 -12.16 15.25
N VAL A 133 9.59 -11.65 15.53
CA VAL A 133 10.33 -11.92 16.78
C VAL A 133 10.75 -10.62 17.46
N MET A 134 11.15 -10.74 18.73
CA MET A 134 11.71 -9.63 19.51
C MET A 134 13.24 -9.68 19.68
N ASN A 135 13.87 -10.83 19.40
CA ASN A 135 15.31 -11.04 19.61
C ASN A 135 16.03 -11.26 18.28
N ALA A 136 17.17 -10.59 18.08
CA ALA A 136 18.06 -10.86 16.96
C ALA A 136 18.68 -12.27 17.04
N GLY A 137 19.15 -12.80 15.90
CA GLY A 137 19.85 -14.09 15.84
C GLY A 137 18.95 -15.33 15.89
N THR A 138 17.63 -15.18 15.72
CA THR A 138 16.71 -16.30 15.48
C THR A 138 16.98 -16.96 14.12
N THR A 139 16.58 -18.23 13.98
CA THR A 139 16.47 -18.92 12.68
C THR A 139 15.01 -19.11 12.24
N ALA A 140 14.07 -18.51 12.94
CA ALA A 140 12.65 -18.57 12.61
C ALA A 140 12.29 -17.51 11.56
N ASP A 141 11.52 -17.93 10.56
CA ASP A 141 10.97 -17.07 9.52
C ASP A 141 10.13 -15.91 10.12
N GLN A 142 10.33 -14.69 9.63
CA GLN A 142 9.85 -13.45 10.23
C GLN A 142 9.68 -12.32 9.23
N LEU A 143 8.74 -11.41 9.47
CA LEU A 143 8.67 -10.15 8.73
C LEU A 143 8.14 -9.01 9.59
N VAL A 144 8.80 -7.86 9.47
CA VAL A 144 8.39 -6.59 10.10
C VAL A 144 8.32 -5.47 9.07
N THR A 145 7.64 -4.38 9.42
CA THR A 145 7.57 -3.13 8.62
C THR A 145 8.11 -1.98 9.45
N SER A 146 8.63 -0.94 8.82
CA SER A 146 8.93 0.32 9.52
C SER A 146 7.63 1.06 9.80
N PHE A 147 7.32 1.31 11.08
CA PHE A 147 6.01 1.80 11.52
C PHE A 147 5.63 3.13 10.87
N SER A 148 6.59 4.03 10.66
CA SER A 148 6.34 5.34 10.04
C SER A 148 6.34 5.29 8.51
N SER A 149 6.70 4.17 7.88
CA SER A 149 6.89 4.09 6.43
C SER A 149 5.62 4.36 5.62
N LYS A 150 5.60 5.50 4.92
CA LYS A 150 4.47 5.99 4.12
C LYS A 150 4.05 5.07 2.97
N SER A 151 4.84 4.03 2.63
CA SER A 151 4.62 3.28 1.39
C SER A 151 4.84 1.77 1.43
N GLU A 152 5.09 1.21 2.60
CA GLU A 152 5.22 -0.25 2.77
C GLU A 152 3.87 -0.98 2.80
N LEU A 153 3.93 -2.31 2.77
CA LEU A 153 2.80 -3.24 2.91
C LEU A 153 1.67 -3.06 1.89
N GLY A 154 2.00 -2.65 0.65
CA GLY A 154 1.09 -2.76 -0.49
C GLY A 154 0.70 -4.23 -0.70
N LEU A 155 -0.61 -4.50 -0.67
CA LEU A 155 -1.17 -5.85 -0.72
C LEU A 155 -1.68 -6.19 -2.12
N HIS A 156 -1.18 -7.27 -2.70
CA HIS A 156 -1.70 -7.77 -3.97
C HIS A 156 -2.00 -9.26 -3.91
N LEU A 157 -3.04 -9.69 -4.62
CA LEU A 157 -3.19 -11.09 -4.98
C LEU A 157 -2.17 -11.47 -6.06
N SER A 158 -1.68 -12.70 -6.00
CA SER A 158 -0.93 -13.34 -7.08
C SER A 158 -1.69 -13.29 -8.40
N HIS A 159 -0.98 -13.48 -9.52
CA HIS A 159 -1.59 -13.45 -10.84
C HIS A 159 -2.77 -14.44 -10.96
N ASP A 160 -2.62 -15.63 -10.37
CA ASP A 160 -3.60 -16.72 -10.29
C ASP A 160 -4.57 -16.64 -9.08
N GLY A 161 -4.54 -15.55 -8.31
CA GLY A 161 -5.42 -15.30 -7.17
C GLY A 161 -5.20 -16.17 -5.92
N LYS A 162 -4.32 -17.19 -5.96
CA LYS A 162 -4.17 -18.19 -4.88
C LYS A 162 -3.41 -17.71 -3.63
N TYR A 163 -2.66 -16.63 -3.73
CA TYR A 163 -1.82 -16.10 -2.65
C TYR A 163 -1.98 -14.59 -2.50
N LEU A 164 -1.76 -14.07 -1.30
CA LEU A 164 -1.55 -12.66 -1.05
C LEU A 164 -0.05 -12.40 -0.89
N THR A 165 0.46 -11.32 -1.50
CA THR A 165 1.86 -10.92 -1.46
C THR A 165 2.05 -9.47 -1.05
N PHE A 166 3.13 -9.22 -0.29
CA PHE A 166 3.55 -7.90 0.21
C PHE A 166 5.03 -7.93 0.63
N MET A 167 5.63 -6.76 0.89
CA MET A 167 7.04 -6.65 1.29
C MET A 167 7.23 -6.12 2.71
N GLY A 168 8.34 -6.52 3.34
CA GLY A 168 8.84 -5.99 4.61
C GLY A 168 10.33 -6.28 4.79
N TYR A 169 10.78 -6.36 6.04
CA TYR A 169 12.17 -6.59 6.43
C TYR A 169 12.33 -7.85 7.28
N VAL A 170 13.46 -8.54 7.10
CA VAL A 170 13.89 -9.65 7.95
C VAL A 170 14.67 -9.07 9.12
N ALA A 171 13.93 -8.62 10.13
CA ALA A 171 14.47 -8.02 11.35
C ALA A 171 13.53 -8.26 12.54
N PRO A 172 14.04 -8.21 13.78
CA PRO A 172 13.19 -8.13 14.97
C PRO A 172 12.30 -6.87 14.96
N ILE A 173 11.25 -6.86 15.78
CA ILE A 173 10.51 -5.63 16.09
C ILE A 173 11.33 -4.69 16.98
N ASN A 174 10.96 -3.41 16.99
CA ASN A 174 11.57 -2.33 17.78
C ASN A 174 13.04 -2.05 17.44
N VAL A 175 13.50 -2.43 16.25
CA VAL A 175 14.82 -2.07 15.71
C VAL A 175 14.69 -0.75 14.95
N LEU A 176 15.60 0.19 15.23
CA LEU A 176 15.62 1.48 14.57
C LEU A 176 16.10 1.33 13.12
N ASP A 177 15.62 2.20 12.25
CA ASP A 177 16.16 2.54 10.93
C ASP A 177 16.36 1.39 9.92
N VAL A 178 15.82 0.19 10.18
CA VAL A 178 15.88 -0.97 9.27
C VAL A 178 15.44 -0.63 7.83
N SER A 179 14.46 0.27 7.67
CA SER A 179 14.01 0.78 6.37
C SER A 179 15.03 1.64 5.61
N ASN A 180 16.05 2.15 6.31
CA ASN A 180 17.19 2.91 5.80
C ASN A 180 18.47 2.05 5.69
N SER A 181 18.57 0.95 6.42
CA SER A 181 19.76 0.07 6.43
C SER A 181 20.21 -0.42 5.05
N ASN A 182 21.49 -0.80 4.92
CA ASN A 182 21.94 -1.55 3.74
C ASN A 182 21.31 -2.97 3.69
N THR A 183 21.45 -3.70 2.59
CA THR A 183 21.27 -5.17 2.57
C THR A 183 22.64 -5.86 2.64
N PRO A 184 22.75 -7.06 3.24
CA PRO A 184 24.03 -7.76 3.39
C PRO A 184 24.84 -7.94 2.10
N GLY A 185 24.19 -8.13 0.95
CA GLY A 185 24.85 -8.28 -0.36
C GLY A 185 25.03 -6.99 -1.16
N VAL A 186 24.48 -5.85 -0.71
CA VAL A 186 24.62 -4.54 -1.38
C VAL A 186 24.84 -3.47 -0.31
N VAL A 187 26.11 -3.16 -0.05
CA VAL A 187 26.51 -2.14 0.93
C VAL A 187 26.87 -0.84 0.22
N ASP A 188 26.26 0.26 0.65
CA ASP A 188 26.71 1.62 0.39
C ASP A 188 27.43 2.18 1.63
N PRO A 189 28.77 2.37 1.60
CA PRO A 189 29.52 2.94 2.73
C PRO A 189 29.14 4.39 3.07
N THR A 190 28.46 5.07 2.15
CA THR A 190 28.02 6.46 2.29
C THR A 190 26.60 6.58 2.83
N ASN A 191 25.88 5.47 3.00
CA ASN A 191 24.61 5.44 3.73
C ASN A 191 24.87 5.82 5.20
N PRO A 192 24.14 6.81 5.77
CA PRO A 192 24.30 7.16 7.18
C PRO A 192 24.03 5.98 8.13
N ASP A 193 23.05 5.12 7.85
CA ASP A 193 22.79 3.92 8.64
C ASP A 193 23.84 2.83 8.38
N GLY A 194 24.53 2.42 9.44
CA GLY A 194 25.60 1.41 9.42
C GLY A 194 25.11 -0.04 9.57
N GLN A 195 23.80 -0.27 9.69
CA GLN A 195 23.22 -1.61 9.81
C GLN A 195 23.04 -2.29 8.44
N SER A 196 22.70 -3.58 8.47
CA SER A 196 22.33 -4.33 7.27
C SER A 196 21.27 -5.39 7.56
N PHE A 197 20.17 -5.35 6.82
CA PHE A 197 19.05 -6.30 6.93
C PHE A 197 18.50 -6.64 5.54
N TYR A 198 18.08 -7.88 5.33
CA TYR A 198 17.38 -8.25 4.10
C TYR A 198 15.99 -7.62 4.06
N ARG A 199 15.55 -7.30 2.83
CA ARG A 199 14.15 -7.09 2.53
C ARG A 199 13.58 -8.45 2.14
N ALA A 200 12.31 -8.70 2.39
CA ALA A 200 11.68 -9.94 1.95
C ALA A 200 10.27 -9.72 1.41
N VAL A 201 9.88 -10.57 0.46
CA VAL A 201 8.51 -10.72 0.01
C VAL A 201 7.85 -11.81 0.85
N ALA A 202 6.77 -11.47 1.55
CA ALA A 202 5.87 -12.46 2.12
C ALA A 202 4.90 -12.96 1.04
N LYS A 203 4.66 -14.27 1.05
CA LYS A 203 3.55 -14.93 0.37
C LYS A 203 2.73 -15.68 1.42
N VAL A 204 1.43 -15.45 1.46
CA VAL A 204 0.50 -16.18 2.33
C VAL A 204 -0.63 -16.81 1.54
N ASP A 205 -0.95 -18.07 1.84
CA ASP A 205 -2.04 -18.81 1.21
C ASP A 205 -3.40 -18.55 1.91
N ARG A 206 -4.48 -19.17 1.38
CA ARG A 206 -5.83 -19.08 1.96
C ARG A 206 -5.92 -19.63 3.40
N ASN A 207 -5.03 -20.54 3.79
CA ASN A 207 -5.01 -21.15 5.11
C ASN A 207 -4.19 -20.33 6.13
N GLY A 208 -3.55 -19.24 5.72
CA GLY A 208 -2.69 -18.41 6.57
C GLY A 208 -1.26 -18.93 6.69
N GLN A 209 -0.83 -19.84 5.82
CA GLN A 209 0.54 -20.35 5.78
C GLN A 209 1.44 -19.36 5.05
N PHE A 210 2.44 -18.84 5.77
CA PHE A 210 3.44 -17.92 5.23
C PHE A 210 4.65 -18.67 4.65
N SER A 211 5.27 -18.05 3.65
CA SER A 211 6.64 -18.32 3.22
C SER A 211 7.26 -17.00 2.76
N PHE A 212 8.56 -16.83 2.96
CA PHE A 212 9.26 -15.58 2.68
C PHE A 212 10.35 -15.77 1.63
N THR A 213 10.64 -14.72 0.87
CA THR A 213 11.74 -14.70 -0.10
C THR A 213 12.56 -13.45 0.11
N GLU A 214 13.77 -13.62 0.63
CA GLU A 214 14.74 -12.56 0.91
C GLU A 214 15.31 -11.97 -0.38
N THR A 215 15.71 -10.70 -0.33
CA THR A 215 16.33 -9.99 -1.44
C THR A 215 17.33 -8.93 -0.98
N ASN A 216 18.36 -8.72 -1.80
CA ASN A 216 19.28 -7.58 -1.68
C ASN A 216 18.77 -6.31 -2.38
N ALA A 217 17.63 -6.39 -3.09
CA ALA A 217 16.98 -5.21 -3.65
C ALA A 217 16.58 -4.20 -2.56
N TYR A 218 16.41 -2.95 -2.95
CA TYR A 218 16.00 -1.86 -2.06
C TYR A 218 16.99 -1.60 -0.91
N SER A 219 18.27 -1.95 -1.08
CA SER A 219 19.32 -1.57 -0.13
C SER A 219 19.34 -0.06 0.09
N GLY A 220 19.42 0.36 1.35
CA GLY A 220 19.38 1.77 1.72
C GLY A 220 18.00 2.42 1.68
N ASN A 221 16.92 1.67 1.41
CA ASN A 221 15.54 2.19 1.38
C ASN A 221 14.48 1.06 1.47
N ASN A 222 13.24 1.29 1.00
CA ASN A 222 12.09 0.40 1.17
C ASN A 222 11.58 -0.29 -0.11
N GLY A 223 11.20 -1.57 0.03
CA GLY A 223 10.27 -2.26 -0.87
C GLY A 223 8.83 -1.88 -0.51
N ARG A 224 7.91 -1.84 -1.49
CA ARG A 224 6.59 -1.21 -1.33
C ARG A 224 5.44 -2.13 -1.73
N ALA A 225 5.53 -2.74 -2.91
CA ALA A 225 4.54 -3.67 -3.43
C ALA A 225 5.20 -4.91 -4.04
N ALA A 226 4.47 -6.02 -4.06
CA ALA A 226 4.89 -7.29 -4.65
C ALA A 226 3.70 -8.04 -5.25
N ILE A 227 3.88 -8.61 -6.45
CA ILE A 227 2.92 -9.49 -7.14
C ILE A 227 3.64 -10.77 -7.53
N LEU A 228 3.18 -11.93 -7.03
CA LEU A 228 3.65 -13.24 -7.50
C LEU A 228 3.08 -13.57 -8.89
N ILE A 229 3.96 -13.94 -9.80
CA ILE A 229 3.66 -14.52 -11.10
C ILE A 229 4.06 -16.00 -11.08
N ASP A 230 3.13 -16.86 -11.48
CA ASP A 230 3.38 -18.29 -11.75
C ASP A 230 3.17 -18.51 -13.25
N ARG A 231 4.25 -18.74 -14.01
CA ARG A 231 4.18 -18.88 -15.47
C ARG A 231 5.30 -19.76 -16.02
N GLY A 232 4.93 -20.72 -16.86
CA GLY A 232 5.90 -21.59 -17.55
C GLY A 232 6.74 -22.46 -16.61
N GLY A 233 6.18 -22.88 -15.47
CA GLY A 233 6.88 -23.66 -14.45
C GLY A 233 7.90 -22.86 -13.63
N LYS A 234 7.85 -21.52 -13.69
CA LYS A 234 8.66 -20.60 -12.88
C LYS A 234 7.76 -19.73 -12.04
N ARG A 235 8.16 -19.53 -10.78
CA ARG A 235 7.51 -18.64 -9.82
C ARG A 235 8.46 -17.53 -9.44
N PHE A 236 8.01 -16.29 -9.61
CA PHE A 236 8.81 -15.09 -9.39
C PHE A 236 7.90 -13.91 -9.05
N PHE A 237 8.41 -12.99 -8.25
CA PHE A 237 7.73 -11.76 -7.90
C PHE A 237 8.17 -10.64 -8.84
N TYR A 238 7.22 -9.84 -9.29
CA TYR A 238 7.50 -8.45 -9.62
C TYR A 238 7.33 -7.63 -8.34
N THR A 239 8.26 -6.72 -8.07
CA THR A 239 8.15 -5.79 -6.94
C THR A 239 8.45 -4.36 -7.36
N SER A 240 7.97 -3.40 -6.57
CA SER A 240 8.33 -1.97 -6.69
C SER A 240 8.85 -1.43 -5.36
N GLY A 241 9.75 -0.46 -5.42
CA GLY A 241 10.34 0.18 -4.26
C GLY A 241 11.34 1.28 -4.65
N ASN A 242 12.22 1.63 -3.73
CA ASN A 242 13.31 2.56 -3.93
C ASN A 242 14.61 1.99 -3.36
N ALA A 243 15.77 2.54 -3.73
CA ALA A 243 17.06 2.15 -3.14
C ALA A 243 17.95 3.38 -2.89
N GLY A 244 18.81 3.26 -1.89
CA GLY A 244 19.92 4.14 -1.56
C GLY A 244 19.54 5.48 -0.93
N ASN A 245 19.93 5.68 0.31
CA ASN A 245 19.95 6.98 0.97
C ASN A 245 21.38 7.54 1.16
N GLY A 246 22.40 6.84 0.65
CA GLY A 246 23.78 7.33 0.58
C GLY A 246 24.04 8.39 -0.49
N GLY A 247 25.30 8.82 -0.56
CA GLY A 247 25.85 9.81 -1.48
C GLY A 247 25.86 9.37 -2.95
N ASN A 248 26.13 10.32 -3.85
CA ASN A 248 26.21 10.06 -5.29
C ASN A 248 27.67 10.20 -5.77
N PRO A 249 28.15 9.39 -6.73
CA PRO A 249 27.43 8.32 -7.44
C PRO A 249 27.08 7.13 -6.53
N GLN A 250 25.95 6.48 -6.82
CA GLN A 250 25.46 5.33 -6.06
C GLN A 250 26.26 4.07 -6.45
N PRO A 251 26.52 3.12 -5.53
CA PRO A 251 27.14 1.84 -5.88
C PRO A 251 26.33 1.04 -6.90
N ASN A 252 26.99 0.22 -7.74
CA ASN A 252 26.33 -0.60 -8.76
C ASN A 252 25.14 -1.40 -8.22
N GLY A 253 25.31 -2.10 -7.09
CA GLY A 253 24.22 -2.89 -6.49
C GLY A 253 23.01 -2.06 -6.06
N VAL A 254 23.21 -0.80 -5.68
CA VAL A 254 22.12 0.12 -5.31
C VAL A 254 21.37 0.59 -6.55
N ILE A 255 22.07 0.87 -7.66
CA ILE A 255 21.45 1.19 -8.96
C ILE A 255 20.65 -0.02 -9.46
N LEU A 256 21.22 -1.23 -9.39
CA LEU A 256 20.55 -2.47 -9.80
C LEU A 256 19.34 -2.82 -8.93
N GLY A 257 19.37 -2.45 -7.65
CA GLY A 257 18.32 -2.75 -6.67
C GLY A 257 17.22 -1.69 -6.53
N ALA A 258 17.26 -0.62 -7.33
CA ALA A 258 16.25 0.43 -7.32
C ALA A 258 14.98 0.05 -8.10
N GLY A 259 13.88 0.75 -7.84
CA GLY A 259 12.69 0.72 -8.68
C GLY A 259 11.99 -0.62 -8.79
N SER A 260 11.89 -1.17 -10.00
CA SER A 260 11.13 -2.38 -10.26
C SER A 260 12.05 -3.59 -10.40
N GLN A 261 11.71 -4.70 -9.74
CA GLN A 261 12.60 -5.85 -9.60
C GLN A 261 11.90 -7.16 -9.96
N TYR A 262 12.70 -8.10 -10.49
CA TYR A 262 12.34 -9.48 -10.77
C TYR A 262 13.03 -10.35 -9.71
N ILE A 263 12.25 -10.98 -8.83
CA ILE A 263 12.78 -11.79 -7.72
C ILE A 263 12.29 -13.23 -7.89
N VAL A 264 13.19 -14.19 -8.09
CA VAL A 264 12.82 -15.62 -8.13
C VAL A 264 12.36 -16.05 -6.73
N GLU A 265 11.26 -16.80 -6.64
CA GLU A 265 10.75 -17.28 -5.36
C GLU A 265 11.71 -18.27 -4.70
N ALA A 266 12.02 -18.03 -3.43
CA ALA A 266 12.77 -18.97 -2.60
C ALA A 266 11.83 -20.01 -1.97
N MET A 267 12.29 -21.26 -1.94
CA MET A 267 11.55 -22.40 -1.38
C MET A 267 12.11 -22.89 -0.03
N GLN A 268 13.17 -22.24 0.48
CA GLN A 268 13.84 -22.59 1.73
C GLN A 268 13.46 -21.59 2.84
N PRO A 269 13.53 -21.97 4.14
CA PRO A 269 13.40 -21.04 5.26
C PRO A 269 14.43 -19.90 5.18
N GLU A 270 14.12 -18.73 5.72
CA GLU A 270 14.95 -17.51 5.60
C GLU A 270 16.39 -17.75 6.05
N ALA A 271 16.58 -18.46 7.16
CA ALA A 271 17.90 -18.80 7.71
C ALA A 271 18.79 -19.68 6.79
N GLN A 272 18.27 -20.17 5.65
CA GLN A 272 18.99 -20.93 4.63
C GLN A 272 19.05 -20.21 3.27
N GLN A 273 18.47 -19.01 3.17
CA GLN A 273 18.52 -18.21 1.95
C GLN A 273 19.87 -17.47 1.86
N ALA A 274 20.29 -17.23 0.62
CA ALA A 274 21.47 -16.44 0.30
C ALA A 274 21.15 -15.62 -0.96
N PRO A 275 20.44 -14.49 -0.82
CA PRO A 275 20.02 -13.69 -1.96
C PRO A 275 21.21 -13.23 -2.81
N GLY A 276 21.05 -13.33 -4.13
CA GLY A 276 22.05 -12.88 -5.09
C GLY A 276 22.06 -11.36 -5.28
N THR A 277 22.76 -10.92 -6.33
CA THR A 277 22.70 -9.54 -6.84
C THR A 277 21.26 -9.16 -7.21
N PRO A 278 20.80 -7.93 -6.93
CA PRO A 278 19.50 -7.46 -7.38
C PRO A 278 19.32 -7.58 -8.90
N SER A 279 18.07 -7.79 -9.31
CA SER A 279 17.71 -8.14 -10.68
C SER A 279 16.59 -7.19 -11.13
N PRO A 280 16.90 -6.10 -11.84
CA PRO A 280 15.90 -5.14 -12.26
C PRO A 280 14.90 -5.80 -13.22
N LEU A 281 13.62 -5.43 -13.10
CA LEU A 281 12.55 -5.83 -14.01
C LEU A 281 12.43 -4.82 -15.16
N ALA A 282 12.43 -3.54 -14.79
CA ALA A 282 12.23 -2.44 -15.71
C ALA A 282 12.73 -1.10 -15.12
N SER A 283 13.09 -0.16 -15.99
CA SER A 283 13.59 1.17 -15.65
C SER A 283 13.12 2.24 -16.63
N PHE A 284 13.05 3.47 -16.16
CA PHE A 284 12.79 4.68 -16.92
C PHE A 284 13.91 5.71 -16.72
N SER A 285 14.27 6.43 -17.79
CA SER A 285 15.07 7.66 -17.69
C SER A 285 14.37 8.84 -18.35
N VAL A 286 14.41 10.01 -17.70
CA VAL A 286 13.89 11.28 -18.27
C VAL A 286 14.55 11.69 -19.58
N THR A 287 15.72 11.11 -19.91
CA THR A 287 16.39 11.29 -21.20
C THR A 287 15.54 10.81 -22.39
N GLN A 288 14.63 9.84 -22.19
CA GLN A 288 13.64 9.44 -23.19
C GLN A 288 12.71 10.57 -23.63
N LEU A 289 12.53 11.58 -22.77
CA LEU A 289 11.68 12.76 -22.99
C LEU A 289 12.47 13.95 -23.57
N GLY A 290 13.76 13.74 -23.90
CA GLY A 290 14.68 14.81 -24.31
C GLY A 290 15.15 15.70 -23.15
N ALA A 291 14.83 15.36 -21.90
CA ALA A 291 15.29 16.10 -20.73
C ALA A 291 16.75 15.75 -20.38
N PRO A 292 17.51 16.66 -19.72
CA PRO A 292 18.82 16.34 -19.16
C PRO A 292 18.74 15.14 -18.20
N ALA A 293 19.74 14.27 -18.25
CA ALA A 293 19.83 13.11 -17.37
C ALA A 293 19.83 13.52 -15.89
N ASP A 294 19.14 12.74 -15.06
CA ASP A 294 19.16 12.90 -13.62
C ASP A 294 20.27 12.06 -12.96
N LYS A 295 20.32 12.05 -11.62
CA LYS A 295 21.12 11.14 -10.81
C LYS A 295 20.77 9.70 -11.19
N VAL A 296 21.80 8.95 -11.60
CA VAL A 296 21.70 7.55 -11.98
C VAL A 296 20.98 6.74 -10.89
N GLY A 297 19.94 6.00 -11.30
CA GLY A 297 19.14 5.15 -10.40
C GLY A 297 18.11 5.88 -9.53
N LYS A 298 17.89 7.19 -9.68
CA LYS A 298 16.89 7.96 -8.89
C LYS A 298 15.58 8.28 -9.62
N ASP A 299 15.54 8.15 -10.94
CA ASP A 299 14.30 8.32 -11.70
C ASP A 299 13.23 7.29 -11.26
N ASP A 300 13.65 6.05 -10.96
CA ASP A 300 12.81 4.90 -10.65
C ASP A 300 12.31 4.78 -9.19
N ASN A 301 12.02 5.89 -8.49
CA ASN A 301 11.45 5.87 -7.12
C ASN A 301 9.95 5.49 -7.11
N PHE A 302 9.65 4.25 -7.49
CA PHE A 302 8.30 3.75 -7.75
C PHE A 302 7.48 3.49 -6.48
N ARG A 303 6.15 3.62 -6.58
CA ARG A 303 5.18 3.46 -5.49
C ARG A 303 4.43 2.12 -5.64
N GLY A 304 3.20 2.14 -6.12
CA GLY A 304 2.36 0.97 -6.32
C GLY A 304 2.56 0.32 -7.70
N MET A 305 1.93 -0.84 -7.89
CA MET A 305 1.99 -1.58 -9.14
C MET A 305 0.70 -2.37 -9.38
N THR A 306 0.44 -2.76 -10.62
CA THR A 306 -0.60 -3.74 -10.97
C THR A 306 -0.23 -4.51 -12.23
N VAL A 307 -0.88 -5.65 -12.43
CA VAL A 307 -0.80 -6.45 -13.65
C VAL A 307 -2.19 -6.52 -14.27
N PHE A 308 -2.30 -6.11 -15.54
CA PHE A 308 -3.55 -6.11 -16.28
C PHE A 308 -3.27 -6.39 -17.76
N ASN A 309 -4.06 -7.25 -18.40
CA ASN A 309 -3.94 -7.67 -19.81
C ASN A 309 -2.49 -7.98 -20.25
N ASN A 310 -1.79 -8.81 -19.47
CA ASN A 310 -0.38 -9.20 -19.68
C ASN A 310 0.66 -8.05 -19.66
N VAL A 311 0.32 -6.89 -19.09
CA VAL A 311 1.21 -5.73 -18.93
C VAL A 311 1.41 -5.41 -17.46
N VAL A 312 2.64 -5.05 -17.08
CA VAL A 312 2.98 -4.54 -15.75
C VAL A 312 2.87 -3.02 -15.78
N TYR A 313 2.07 -2.45 -14.88
CA TYR A 313 1.93 -1.01 -14.68
C TYR A 313 2.47 -0.62 -13.30
N ILE A 314 3.12 0.53 -13.22
CA ILE A 314 3.83 0.99 -12.02
C ILE A 314 3.58 2.49 -11.85
N THR A 315 3.30 2.95 -10.63
CA THR A 315 3.15 4.38 -10.34
C THR A 315 4.44 4.97 -9.78
N LYS A 316 4.61 6.28 -9.96
CA LYS A 316 5.59 7.07 -9.24
C LYS A 316 4.91 8.32 -8.71
N GLY A 317 4.94 8.51 -7.40
CA GLY A 317 4.38 9.68 -6.73
C GLY A 317 5.32 10.24 -5.67
N SER A 318 6.65 10.14 -5.88
CA SER A 318 7.61 10.54 -4.86
C SER A 318 9.02 10.81 -5.38
N GLY A 319 9.74 11.67 -4.64
CA GLY A 319 11.10 12.13 -4.97
C GLY A 319 11.11 13.21 -6.06
N SER A 320 12.12 14.09 -6.00
CA SER A 320 12.28 15.21 -6.95
C SER A 320 12.89 14.81 -8.31
N ASN A 321 13.32 13.54 -8.45
CA ASN A 321 13.87 12.97 -9.67
C ASN A 321 12.77 12.28 -10.51
N GLY A 322 13.01 12.00 -11.79
CA GLY A 322 12.06 11.33 -12.68
C GLY A 322 10.78 12.13 -12.98
N VAL A 323 9.68 11.43 -13.30
CA VAL A 323 8.33 11.99 -13.47
C VAL A 323 7.37 11.32 -12.50
N ASN A 324 6.52 12.08 -11.83
CA ASN A 324 5.39 11.52 -11.08
C ASN A 324 4.22 11.22 -12.03
N THR A 325 3.95 9.93 -12.27
CA THR A 325 3.03 9.48 -13.33
C THR A 325 2.71 7.98 -13.23
N VAL A 326 1.92 7.48 -14.18
CA VAL A 326 1.68 6.04 -14.41
C VAL A 326 2.59 5.58 -15.55
N TYR A 327 3.36 4.53 -15.29
CA TYR A 327 4.19 3.85 -16.27
C TYR A 327 3.63 2.48 -16.64
N PHE A 328 4.06 1.96 -17.80
CA PHE A 328 3.96 0.54 -18.14
C PHE A 328 5.28 0.01 -18.68
N VAL A 329 5.52 -1.29 -18.52
CA VAL A 329 6.68 -2.00 -19.06
C VAL A 329 6.43 -2.39 -20.52
N ASP A 330 7.28 -1.92 -21.44
CA ASP A 330 7.24 -2.29 -22.86
C ASP A 330 8.13 -3.52 -23.12
N THR A 331 7.51 -4.67 -23.34
CA THR A 331 8.19 -5.91 -23.74
C THR A 331 8.27 -6.10 -25.25
N THR A 332 7.76 -5.16 -26.06
CA THR A 332 7.85 -5.19 -27.53
C THR A 332 8.93 -4.27 -28.10
N GLY A 333 9.44 -3.32 -27.31
CA GLY A 333 10.48 -2.35 -27.71
C GLY A 333 10.01 -1.35 -28.77
N THR A 334 8.70 -1.18 -28.92
CA THR A 334 8.07 -0.37 -29.98
C THR A 334 6.90 0.47 -29.48
N ALA A 335 6.50 0.34 -28.21
CA ALA A 335 5.45 1.15 -27.61
C ALA A 335 5.95 2.54 -27.18
N CYS A 336 7.27 2.73 -27.04
CA CYS A 336 7.91 3.91 -26.44
C CYS A 336 8.79 4.74 -27.40
N PRO A 337 8.26 5.28 -28.52
CA PRO A 337 9.07 6.05 -29.47
C PRO A 337 9.64 7.36 -28.91
N SER A 338 9.06 7.91 -27.84
CA SER A 338 9.46 9.18 -27.22
C SER A 338 9.19 9.21 -25.70
N GLY A 339 9.46 8.09 -25.00
CA GLY A 339 9.21 7.95 -23.56
C GLY A 339 7.73 7.92 -23.12
N THR A 340 6.79 8.14 -24.04
CA THR A 340 5.34 8.09 -23.84
C THR A 340 4.72 7.13 -24.85
N GLY A 341 3.61 6.47 -24.49
CA GLY A 341 2.97 5.51 -25.39
C GLY A 341 1.75 4.78 -24.82
N VAL A 342 1.28 3.76 -25.54
CA VAL A 342 0.25 2.84 -25.06
C VAL A 342 0.74 1.40 -25.19
N PRO A 343 0.39 0.49 -24.27
CA PRO A 343 0.82 -0.89 -24.36
C PRO A 343 0.38 -1.55 -25.67
N SER A 344 1.27 -2.37 -26.24
CA SER A 344 0.95 -3.17 -27.41
C SER A 344 -0.06 -4.27 -27.05
N PRO A 345 -1.11 -4.53 -27.86
CA PRO A 345 -1.97 -5.71 -27.70
C PRO A 345 -1.23 -7.06 -27.84
N LYS A 346 0.05 -7.04 -28.25
CA LYS A 346 0.96 -8.20 -28.30
C LYS A 346 1.96 -8.23 -27.13
N ALA A 347 1.82 -7.35 -26.15
CA ALA A 347 2.68 -7.34 -24.98
C ALA A 347 2.52 -8.67 -24.21
N ALA A 348 3.61 -9.10 -23.60
CA ALA A 348 3.64 -10.25 -22.71
C ALA A 348 4.33 -9.85 -21.40
N LEU A 349 3.93 -10.48 -20.30
CA LEU A 349 4.62 -10.35 -19.03
C LEU A 349 6.10 -10.78 -19.17
N PRO A 350 7.08 -10.00 -18.67
CA PRO A 350 8.49 -10.39 -18.63
C PRO A 350 8.71 -11.79 -18.05
N SER A 351 9.63 -12.55 -18.63
CA SER A 351 9.99 -13.91 -18.18
C SER A 351 11.46 -14.04 -17.72
N ALA A 352 12.16 -12.91 -17.65
CA ALA A 352 13.53 -12.73 -17.20
C ALA A 352 13.72 -11.29 -16.70
N PRO A 353 14.78 -11.01 -15.93
CA PRO A 353 15.20 -9.64 -15.61
C PRO A 353 15.56 -8.81 -16.85
N LEU A 354 15.57 -7.49 -16.69
CA LEU A 354 16.10 -6.53 -17.65
C LEU A 354 17.60 -6.77 -17.89
N GLY A 355 17.97 -7.06 -19.13
CA GLY A 355 19.37 -7.08 -19.55
C GLY A 355 19.96 -5.67 -19.59
N TYR A 356 21.20 -5.50 -19.13
CA TYR A 356 21.92 -4.24 -19.10
C TYR A 356 23.41 -4.45 -19.42
N ASP A 357 24.12 -3.38 -19.76
CA ASP A 357 25.58 -3.38 -19.93
C ASP A 357 26.24 -2.94 -18.60
N PRO A 358 27.00 -3.80 -17.91
CA PRO A 358 27.67 -3.43 -16.66
C PRO A 358 28.71 -2.32 -16.81
N SER A 359 29.25 -2.09 -18.01
CA SER A 359 30.29 -1.09 -18.26
C SER A 359 29.75 0.35 -18.31
N THR A 360 28.47 0.53 -18.61
CA THR A 360 27.80 1.85 -18.70
C THR A 360 26.87 2.15 -17.53
N LEU A 361 26.65 1.20 -16.62
CA LEU A 361 25.73 1.34 -15.48
C LEU A 361 25.98 2.60 -14.63
N GLN A 362 27.24 2.99 -14.43
CA GLN A 362 27.61 4.21 -13.68
C GLN A 362 27.45 5.53 -14.46
N THR A 363 27.35 5.47 -15.79
CA THR A 363 27.30 6.68 -16.65
C THR A 363 25.91 6.93 -17.23
N THR A 364 25.20 5.88 -17.63
CA THR A 364 23.86 5.96 -18.24
C THR A 364 22.77 5.30 -17.41
N GLY A 365 23.11 4.56 -16.36
CA GLY A 365 22.15 3.78 -15.58
C GLY A 365 21.64 2.54 -16.30
N LEU A 366 20.46 2.08 -15.90
CA LEU A 366 19.77 0.97 -16.54
C LEU A 366 19.19 1.39 -17.90
N PRO A 367 19.14 0.48 -18.89
CA PRO A 367 18.46 0.74 -20.15
C PRO A 367 16.95 0.90 -19.91
N SER A 368 16.34 1.84 -20.64
CA SER A 368 14.91 2.09 -20.52
C SER A 368 14.07 1.06 -21.28
N ASN A 369 13.13 0.43 -20.59
CA ASN A 369 12.07 -0.42 -21.14
C ASN A 369 10.69 -0.06 -20.57
N MET A 370 10.54 1.15 -20.03
CA MET A 370 9.29 1.68 -19.52
C MET A 370 8.83 2.90 -20.31
N CYS A 371 7.52 2.99 -20.48
CA CYS A 371 6.82 4.14 -21.04
C CYS A 371 6.03 4.85 -19.94
N ILE A 372 5.91 6.17 -20.05
CA ILE A 372 4.79 6.89 -19.45
C ILE A 372 3.52 6.54 -20.23
N LEU A 373 2.44 6.22 -19.51
CA LEU A 373 1.15 5.90 -20.10
C LEU A 373 0.56 7.15 -20.76
N SER A 374 0.36 7.11 -22.08
CA SER A 374 -0.04 8.25 -22.92
C SER A 374 -1.27 8.96 -22.37
N GLY A 375 -1.15 10.27 -22.11
CA GLY A 375 -2.19 11.11 -21.50
C GLY A 375 -1.94 11.45 -20.02
N PHE A 376 -1.12 10.68 -19.31
CA PHE A 376 -0.64 11.04 -17.97
C PHE A 376 0.50 12.08 -18.02
N PRO A 377 0.85 12.73 -16.89
CA PRO A 377 1.94 13.70 -16.83
C PRO A 377 3.26 13.15 -17.35
N SER A 378 3.96 13.95 -18.14
CA SER A 378 5.26 13.63 -18.76
C SER A 378 6.33 14.71 -18.57
N THR A 379 6.08 15.71 -17.71
CA THR A 379 7.05 16.76 -17.37
C THR A 379 7.93 16.30 -16.21
N PRO A 380 9.28 16.33 -16.31
CA PRO A 380 10.18 16.01 -15.20
C PRO A 380 9.87 16.79 -13.92
N ASN A 381 9.93 16.13 -12.77
CA ASN A 381 9.51 16.69 -11.48
C ASN A 381 10.24 18.00 -11.13
N LYS A 382 11.51 18.15 -11.54
CA LYS A 382 12.31 19.37 -11.32
C LYS A 382 11.84 20.60 -12.11
N THR A 383 11.04 20.40 -13.15
CA THR A 383 10.55 21.48 -14.05
C THR A 383 9.04 21.58 -14.09
N ALA A 384 8.32 20.65 -13.46
CA ALA A 384 6.87 20.69 -13.31
C ALA A 384 6.45 21.79 -12.32
N THR A 385 5.50 22.63 -12.72
CA THR A 385 4.89 23.66 -11.85
C THR A 385 3.74 23.14 -11.00
N THR A 386 3.17 22.00 -11.38
CA THR A 386 2.19 21.22 -10.62
C THR A 386 2.62 19.76 -10.64
N LEU A 387 2.50 19.08 -9.50
CA LEU A 387 2.83 17.67 -9.34
C LEU A 387 1.56 16.88 -9.00
N SER A 388 1.50 15.66 -9.51
CA SER A 388 0.61 14.62 -9.00
C SER A 388 1.41 13.66 -8.12
N TYR A 389 0.73 12.88 -7.28
CA TYR A 389 1.37 11.94 -6.35
C TYR A 389 0.72 10.55 -6.49
N PRO A 390 0.70 9.94 -7.70
CA PRO A 390 -0.03 8.69 -7.91
C PRO A 390 0.60 7.54 -7.13
N PHE A 391 -0.26 6.77 -6.48
CA PHE A 391 0.09 5.73 -5.52
C PHE A 391 -0.51 4.38 -5.94
N GLY A 392 -1.75 4.09 -5.53
CA GLY A 392 -2.46 2.88 -5.92
C GLY A 392 -2.98 2.97 -7.35
N ILE A 393 -3.10 1.83 -8.03
CA ILE A 393 -3.56 1.75 -9.41
C ILE A 393 -4.38 0.48 -9.63
N TRP A 394 -5.55 0.60 -10.24
CA TRP A 394 -6.45 -0.52 -10.54
C TRP A 394 -7.25 -0.26 -11.82
N PHE A 395 -7.27 -1.24 -12.71
CA PHE A 395 -8.12 -1.23 -13.91
C PHE A 395 -9.48 -1.84 -13.56
N ALA A 396 -10.55 -1.09 -13.87
CA ALA A 396 -11.91 -1.60 -13.81
C ALA A 396 -12.25 -2.38 -15.09
N ASP A 397 -11.78 -1.88 -16.24
CA ASP A 397 -11.76 -2.58 -17.52
C ASP A 397 -10.61 -2.04 -18.40
N ALA A 398 -10.50 -2.53 -19.64
CA ALA A 398 -9.44 -2.10 -20.57
C ALA A 398 -9.51 -0.63 -21.00
N ASN A 399 -10.60 0.07 -20.70
CA ASN A 399 -10.81 1.48 -21.03
C ASN A 399 -10.92 2.38 -19.78
N THR A 400 -10.91 1.82 -18.57
CA THR A 400 -11.21 2.54 -17.32
C THR A 400 -10.20 2.20 -16.24
N LEU A 401 -9.45 3.22 -15.81
CA LEU A 401 -8.35 3.11 -14.86
C LEU A 401 -8.60 4.04 -13.67
N TYR A 402 -8.47 3.51 -12.47
CA TYR A 402 -8.52 4.28 -11.23
C TYR A 402 -7.12 4.41 -10.64
N VAL A 403 -6.77 5.64 -10.26
CA VAL A 403 -5.47 5.99 -9.66
C VAL A 403 -5.72 6.74 -8.36
N ALA A 404 -5.18 6.26 -7.25
CA ALA A 404 -5.14 7.04 -6.02
C ALA A 404 -3.99 8.04 -6.09
N ASP A 405 -4.25 9.28 -5.67
CA ASP A 405 -3.24 10.32 -5.52
C ASP A 405 -3.07 10.61 -4.01
N GLU A 406 -1.82 10.51 -3.54
CA GLU A 406 -1.45 10.59 -2.12
C GLU A 406 -1.69 11.98 -1.53
N GLY A 407 -1.80 13.02 -2.35
CA GLY A 407 -1.57 14.39 -1.90
C GLY A 407 -0.08 14.66 -1.68
N ASP A 408 0.29 15.94 -1.56
CA ASP A 408 1.69 16.36 -1.46
C ASP A 408 2.32 16.21 -0.07
N GLY A 409 1.54 15.87 0.95
CA GLY A 409 2.00 15.72 2.32
C GLY A 409 2.48 17.02 2.96
N TYR A 410 1.98 18.18 2.51
CA TYR A 410 2.43 19.49 2.97
C TYR A 410 2.38 19.66 4.49
N ALA A 411 3.54 19.98 5.06
CA ALA A 411 3.73 20.35 6.47
C ALA A 411 4.58 21.63 6.58
N GLY A 412 4.43 22.56 5.62
CA GLY A 412 5.24 23.78 5.54
C GLY A 412 4.78 24.94 6.42
N GLY A 413 3.55 24.87 6.96
CA GLY A 413 2.93 25.99 7.65
C GLY A 413 1.62 25.63 8.36
N ALA A 414 1.11 26.57 9.15
CA ALA A 414 -0.14 26.42 9.90
C ALA A 414 -1.41 26.33 9.02
N ASP A 415 -1.26 26.64 7.73
CA ASP A 415 -2.25 26.51 6.66
C ASP A 415 -2.36 25.08 6.10
N LEU A 416 -1.64 24.09 6.63
CA LEU A 416 -1.61 22.72 6.10
C LEU A 416 -2.99 22.07 5.88
N PHE A 417 -3.94 22.35 6.77
CA PHE A 417 -5.33 21.86 6.62
C PHE A 417 -6.06 22.53 5.46
N THR A 418 -5.89 23.84 5.28
CA THR A 418 -6.47 24.58 4.14
C THR A 418 -5.77 24.25 2.82
N HIS A 419 -4.48 23.94 2.86
CA HIS A 419 -3.70 23.48 1.70
C HIS A 419 -4.17 22.10 1.24
N ALA A 420 -4.24 21.12 2.14
CA ALA A 420 -4.75 19.78 1.84
C ALA A 420 -6.19 19.80 1.30
N ALA A 421 -7.06 20.65 1.89
CA ALA A 421 -8.43 20.84 1.41
C ALA A 421 -8.54 21.52 0.02
N ALA A 422 -7.48 22.18 -0.45
CA ALA A 422 -7.43 22.86 -1.76
C ALA A 422 -6.83 21.99 -2.87
N GLN A 423 -6.22 20.84 -2.56
CA GLN A 423 -5.68 19.92 -3.56
C GLN A 423 -6.81 19.34 -4.43
N SER A 424 -6.79 19.60 -5.74
CA SER A 424 -7.81 19.14 -6.69
C SER A 424 -7.51 17.78 -7.36
N THR A 425 -6.27 17.31 -7.24
CA THR A 425 -5.79 16.03 -7.79
C THR A 425 -5.76 14.90 -6.76
N ALA A 426 -5.61 15.23 -5.47
CA ALA A 426 -5.57 14.27 -4.37
C ALA A 426 -6.92 13.51 -4.22
N GLY A 427 -6.88 12.24 -3.84
CA GLY A 427 -8.08 11.39 -3.77
C GLY A 427 -8.08 10.30 -4.84
N LEU A 428 -9.25 9.99 -5.43
CA LEU A 428 -9.39 8.91 -6.41
C LEU A 428 -9.67 9.47 -7.81
N GLN A 429 -8.69 9.42 -8.70
CA GLN A 429 -8.81 9.85 -10.08
C GLN A 429 -9.38 8.73 -10.95
N LYS A 430 -10.33 9.05 -11.82
CA LYS A 430 -10.81 8.15 -12.88
C LYS A 430 -10.30 8.60 -14.24
N TRP A 431 -9.59 7.71 -14.90
CA TRP A 431 -9.02 7.91 -16.23
C TRP A 431 -9.73 6.99 -17.24
N VAL A 432 -10.06 7.53 -18.41
CA VAL A 432 -10.77 6.82 -19.48
C VAL A 432 -9.93 6.84 -20.75
N PHE A 433 -9.82 5.68 -21.42
CA PHE A 433 -9.05 5.54 -22.65
C PHE A 433 -9.81 6.07 -23.86
N ASN A 434 -9.21 7.02 -24.57
CA ASN A 434 -9.70 7.49 -25.86
C ASN A 434 -9.00 6.72 -26.99
N ALA A 435 -9.69 5.76 -27.58
CA ALA A 435 -9.16 4.92 -28.67
C ALA A 435 -8.82 5.69 -29.96
N THR A 436 -9.46 6.85 -30.21
CA THR A 436 -9.22 7.69 -31.38
C THR A 436 -7.88 8.42 -31.29
N THR A 437 -7.58 9.00 -30.13
CA THR A 437 -6.30 9.70 -29.88
C THR A 437 -5.20 8.77 -29.36
N LYS A 438 -5.56 7.58 -28.88
CA LYS A 438 -4.67 6.65 -28.14
C LYS A 438 -4.06 7.31 -26.90
N THR A 439 -4.90 7.99 -26.13
CA THR A 439 -4.53 8.68 -24.89
C THR A 439 -5.54 8.35 -23.78
N TRP A 440 -5.06 8.20 -22.56
CA TRP A 440 -5.89 8.26 -21.36
C TRP A 440 -6.27 9.72 -21.06
N VAL A 441 -7.49 9.93 -20.57
CA VAL A 441 -8.01 11.26 -20.23
C VAL A 441 -8.61 11.20 -18.83
N LEU A 442 -8.21 12.11 -17.95
CA LEU A 442 -8.82 12.28 -16.64
C LEU A 442 -10.28 12.71 -16.84
N ALA A 443 -11.23 11.87 -16.42
CA ALA A 443 -12.64 12.18 -16.46
C ALA A 443 -13.03 13.07 -15.25
N TYR A 444 -12.58 12.69 -14.06
CA TYR A 444 -12.80 13.42 -12.80
C TYR A 444 -11.94 12.87 -11.65
N THR A 445 -11.77 13.68 -10.61
CA THR A 445 -11.26 13.27 -9.29
C THR A 445 -12.43 13.17 -8.31
N LEU A 446 -12.56 12.03 -7.62
CA LEU A 446 -13.51 11.83 -6.54
C LEU A 446 -12.87 12.21 -5.20
N GLN A 447 -13.52 13.13 -4.48
CA GLN A 447 -13.03 13.69 -3.21
C GLN A 447 -14.13 13.87 -2.15
N ASN A 448 -15.41 13.87 -2.54
CA ASN A 448 -16.52 14.12 -1.64
C ASN A 448 -16.59 13.04 -0.54
N GLY A 449 -16.76 13.44 0.72
CA GLY A 449 -16.71 12.53 1.89
C GLY A 449 -15.31 12.02 2.29
N LEU A 450 -14.25 12.34 1.53
CA LEU A 450 -12.87 11.98 1.92
C LEU A 450 -12.33 12.87 3.06
N ASP A 451 -12.96 14.03 3.24
CA ASP A 451 -12.64 15.01 4.28
C ASP A 451 -11.18 15.50 4.23
N LEU A 452 -10.71 15.81 3.02
CA LEU A 452 -9.40 16.43 2.77
C LEU A 452 -9.19 17.66 3.66
N GLY A 453 -8.04 17.70 4.34
CA GLY A 453 -7.66 18.78 5.24
C GLY A 453 -8.51 18.92 6.50
N LYS A 454 -9.54 18.10 6.74
CA LYS A 454 -10.34 18.19 7.98
C LYS A 454 -9.67 17.37 9.10
N PRO A 455 -9.20 18.00 10.19
CA PRO A 455 -8.60 17.27 11.30
C PRO A 455 -9.64 16.42 12.03
N TYR A 456 -9.21 15.23 12.46
CA TYR A 456 -9.99 14.32 13.30
C TYR A 456 -9.23 13.95 14.58
N THR A 457 -9.97 13.51 15.59
CA THR A 457 -9.40 13.07 16.86
C THR A 457 -9.19 11.56 16.88
N VAL A 458 -8.09 11.13 17.50
CA VAL A 458 -7.82 9.72 17.78
C VAL A 458 -7.72 9.57 19.30
N ARG A 459 -8.39 8.57 19.86
CA ARG A 459 -8.42 8.35 21.32
C ARG A 459 -6.99 8.13 21.84
N ASN A 460 -6.64 8.84 22.92
CA ASN A 460 -5.30 8.89 23.54
C ASN A 460 -4.21 9.60 22.73
N TYR A 461 -4.50 10.12 21.52
CA TYR A 461 -3.54 10.91 20.76
C TYR A 461 -3.46 12.34 21.32
N PRO A 462 -2.29 13.01 21.26
CA PRO A 462 -2.15 14.39 21.71
C PRO A 462 -3.08 15.38 20.98
N LEU A 463 -3.40 16.48 21.66
CA LEU A 463 -4.18 17.60 21.14
C LEU A 463 -3.33 18.89 21.16
N GLY A 464 -3.76 19.92 20.43
CA GLY A 464 -2.99 21.17 20.28
C GLY A 464 -1.83 21.01 19.31
N SER A 465 -0.76 21.79 19.48
CA SER A 465 0.41 21.75 18.60
C SER A 465 1.53 20.85 19.13
N ASN A 466 2.25 20.21 18.22
CA ASN A 466 3.54 19.60 18.49
C ASN A 466 4.60 20.70 18.67
N ALA A 467 5.23 20.75 19.83
CA ALA A 467 6.25 21.75 20.13
C ALA A 467 7.51 21.62 19.25
N ALA A 468 7.77 20.44 18.68
CA ALA A 468 8.94 20.21 17.82
C ALA A 468 8.78 20.78 16.40
N THR A 469 7.55 20.82 15.87
CA THR A 469 7.25 21.29 14.50
C THR A 469 6.50 22.62 14.48
N GLY A 470 5.85 23.01 15.59
CA GLY A 470 4.94 24.16 15.68
C GLY A 470 3.53 23.88 15.15
N LEU A 471 3.27 22.69 14.60
CA LEU A 471 2.06 22.36 13.83
C LEU A 471 1.07 21.50 14.64
N PRO A 472 -0.24 21.48 14.29
CA PRO A 472 -1.26 20.74 15.05
C PRO A 472 -1.06 19.22 15.06
N TRP A 473 -1.16 18.57 16.21
CA TRP A 473 -1.07 17.11 16.32
C TRP A 473 -2.16 16.36 15.54
N SER A 474 -3.39 16.89 15.53
CA SER A 474 -4.54 16.19 14.93
C SER A 474 -4.30 15.83 13.46
N PRO A 475 -4.35 14.55 13.08
CA PRO A 475 -4.25 14.17 11.68
C PRO A 475 -5.47 14.61 10.87
N ALA A 476 -5.25 14.98 9.62
CA ALA A 476 -6.27 15.16 8.60
C ALA A 476 -5.97 14.27 7.39
N THR A 477 -7.00 13.94 6.60
CA THR A 477 -6.80 13.23 5.33
C THR A 477 -6.09 14.14 4.32
N ASP A 478 -5.08 13.64 3.62
CA ASP A 478 -4.41 14.39 2.53
C ASP A 478 -4.77 13.86 1.13
N GLY A 479 -5.03 12.56 1.03
CA GLY A 479 -5.30 11.84 -0.21
C GLY A 479 -5.45 10.33 0.03
N LEU A 480 -5.11 9.52 -0.98
CA LEU A 480 -5.25 8.06 -0.97
C LEU A 480 -3.95 7.34 -1.34
N ARG A 481 -3.72 6.16 -0.77
CA ARG A 481 -2.55 5.31 -1.00
C ARG A 481 -2.92 4.05 -1.77
N ASN A 482 -2.81 2.87 -1.14
CA ASN A 482 -3.15 1.61 -1.78
C ASN A 482 -4.65 1.50 -1.99
N LEU A 483 -5.06 0.87 -3.09
CA LEU A 483 -6.46 0.68 -3.45
C LEU A 483 -6.70 -0.66 -4.15
N ILE A 484 -7.93 -1.14 -4.06
CA ILE A 484 -8.48 -2.25 -4.85
C ILE A 484 -9.92 -1.92 -5.21
N GLY A 485 -10.42 -2.45 -6.33
CA GLY A 485 -11.81 -2.27 -6.73
C GLY A 485 -12.46 -3.54 -7.26
N TYR A 486 -13.78 -3.45 -7.42
CA TYR A 486 -14.64 -4.48 -8.02
C TYR A 486 -15.69 -3.81 -8.93
N VAL A 487 -16.00 -4.47 -10.05
CA VAL A 487 -17.04 -4.04 -10.98
C VAL A 487 -18.25 -4.98 -10.86
N GLY A 488 -19.38 -4.44 -10.43
CA GLY A 488 -20.66 -5.13 -10.42
C GLY A 488 -21.20 -5.39 -11.82
N ARG A 489 -22.05 -6.42 -11.97
CA ARG A 489 -22.67 -6.80 -13.25
C ARG A 489 -23.61 -5.73 -13.82
N ASP A 490 -24.06 -4.80 -12.98
CA ASP A 490 -24.83 -3.61 -13.30
C ASP A 490 -23.96 -2.45 -13.83
N GLY A 491 -22.63 -2.54 -13.66
CA GLY A 491 -21.67 -1.46 -13.94
C GLY A 491 -21.36 -0.57 -12.73
N THR A 492 -21.84 -0.90 -11.54
CA THR A 492 -21.45 -0.22 -10.31
C THR A 492 -20.01 -0.59 -9.96
N VAL A 493 -19.12 0.39 -9.91
CA VAL A 493 -17.74 0.22 -9.45
C VAL A 493 -17.69 0.52 -7.95
N THR A 494 -17.16 -0.41 -7.15
CA THR A 494 -16.82 -0.13 -5.74
C THR A 494 -15.31 -0.15 -5.59
N VAL A 495 -14.74 0.90 -4.98
CA VAL A 495 -13.30 1.02 -4.71
C VAL A 495 -13.06 1.18 -3.22
N TRP A 496 -12.10 0.44 -2.68
CA TRP A 496 -11.60 0.54 -1.32
C TRP A 496 -10.18 1.08 -1.34
N ALA A 497 -9.85 2.01 -0.44
CA ALA A 497 -8.53 2.61 -0.38
C ALA A 497 -8.12 2.99 1.06
N THR A 498 -6.82 2.95 1.34
CA THR A 498 -6.25 3.52 2.58
C THR A 498 -5.92 5.00 2.38
N THR A 499 -6.14 5.84 3.39
CA THR A 499 -5.85 7.27 3.29
C THR A 499 -4.38 7.59 3.59
N SER A 500 -3.86 8.66 3.00
CA SER A 500 -2.69 9.39 3.51
C SER A 500 -3.11 10.46 4.52
N THR A 501 -2.12 11.14 5.11
CA THR A 501 -2.29 12.04 6.24
C THR A 501 -1.34 13.24 6.19
N VAL A 502 -1.87 14.39 6.60
CA VAL A 502 -1.08 15.57 7.00
C VAL A 502 -1.38 15.90 8.46
N SER A 503 -0.35 16.31 9.19
CA SER A 503 -0.40 16.73 10.58
C SER A 503 0.91 17.45 10.93
N GLY A 504 1.02 17.88 12.19
CA GLY A 504 2.25 18.34 12.81
C GLY A 504 3.10 17.25 13.46
N ASN A 505 2.78 15.97 13.28
CA ASN A 505 3.65 14.87 13.69
C ASN A 505 5.01 14.97 12.97
N GLY A 506 6.10 14.57 13.62
CA GLY A 506 7.45 14.59 13.02
C GLY A 506 7.48 13.78 11.72
N ASP A 507 6.93 12.57 11.73
CA ASP A 507 6.64 11.80 10.52
C ASP A 507 5.14 11.46 10.40
N THR A 508 4.46 12.15 9.49
CA THR A 508 3.03 11.92 9.20
C THR A 508 2.72 10.51 8.70
N GLY A 509 3.71 9.73 8.30
CA GLY A 509 3.54 8.33 7.93
C GLY A 509 3.18 7.43 9.12
N ALA A 510 3.46 7.89 10.34
CA ALA A 510 3.07 7.25 11.59
C ALA A 510 1.70 7.73 12.15
N ASP A 511 1.01 8.63 11.46
CA ASP A 511 -0.33 9.09 11.88
C ASP A 511 -1.40 8.00 11.71
N PRO A 512 -2.35 7.87 12.65
CA PRO A 512 -3.46 6.93 12.49
C PRO A 512 -4.39 7.39 11.36
N ASN A 513 -4.46 6.61 10.29
CA ASN A 513 -5.20 6.88 9.06
C ASN A 513 -6.48 6.02 8.95
N LYS A 514 -7.15 6.06 7.79
CA LYS A 514 -8.47 5.43 7.58
C LYS A 514 -8.46 4.43 6.42
N LEU A 515 -9.38 3.48 6.47
CA LEU A 515 -9.88 2.73 5.32
C LEU A 515 -11.19 3.37 4.87
N VAL A 516 -11.27 3.75 3.61
CA VAL A 516 -12.47 4.33 2.99
C VAL A 516 -12.94 3.46 1.82
N ALA A 517 -14.22 3.61 1.48
CA ALA A 517 -14.81 3.05 0.27
C ALA A 517 -15.67 4.08 -0.45
N ILE A 518 -15.80 3.94 -1.77
CA ILE A 518 -16.67 4.76 -2.62
C ILE A 518 -17.32 3.91 -3.70
N GLN A 519 -18.51 4.32 -4.13
CA GLN A 519 -19.17 3.78 -5.33
C GLN A 519 -19.17 4.81 -6.45
N ASP A 520 -18.88 4.36 -7.67
CA ASP A 520 -18.91 5.12 -8.92
C ASP A 520 -19.61 4.27 -10.01
N GLU A 521 -19.94 4.84 -11.15
CA GLU A 521 -20.53 4.13 -12.28
C GLU A 521 -19.50 3.94 -13.39
N LEU A 522 -19.24 2.70 -13.83
CA LEU A 522 -18.21 2.38 -14.82
C LEU A 522 -18.31 3.27 -16.07
N LYS A 523 -19.52 3.37 -16.63
CA LYS A 523 -19.84 4.13 -17.84
C LYS A 523 -19.84 5.65 -17.66
N ASN A 524 -19.84 6.16 -16.43
CA ASN A 524 -19.89 7.59 -16.20
C ASN A 524 -18.52 8.24 -16.53
N THR A 525 -18.55 9.26 -17.39
CA THR A 525 -17.39 10.12 -17.71
C THR A 525 -17.65 11.59 -17.34
N GLY A 526 -18.81 11.89 -16.74
CA GLY A 526 -19.23 13.25 -16.40
C GLY A 526 -18.99 13.62 -14.93
N PRO A 527 -18.25 14.71 -14.64
CA PRO A 527 -17.99 15.15 -13.26
C PRO A 527 -19.27 15.54 -12.50
N ALA A 528 -20.31 16.02 -13.19
CA ALA A 528 -21.58 16.40 -12.57
C ALA A 528 -22.36 15.21 -11.99
N VAL A 529 -22.25 14.02 -12.60
CA VAL A 529 -22.81 12.78 -12.05
C VAL A 529 -21.91 12.27 -10.92
N ALA A 530 -20.59 12.31 -11.13
CA ALA A 530 -19.58 11.89 -10.16
C ALA A 530 -19.63 12.65 -8.83
N ALA A 531 -20.10 13.90 -8.83
CA ALA A 531 -20.28 14.71 -7.61
C ALA A 531 -21.24 14.09 -6.58
N ASN A 532 -22.12 13.17 -7.00
CA ASN A 532 -23.03 12.44 -6.09
C ASN A 532 -22.36 11.24 -5.39
N ALA A 533 -21.25 10.74 -5.95
CA ALA A 533 -20.43 9.73 -5.29
C ALA A 533 -19.78 10.36 -4.04
N HIS A 534 -19.67 9.58 -2.97
CA HIS A 534 -19.05 10.00 -1.73
C HIS A 534 -18.31 8.86 -1.07
N PHE A 535 -17.18 9.17 -0.42
CA PHE A 535 -16.48 8.22 0.42
C PHE A 535 -17.23 7.99 1.73
N VAL A 536 -17.21 6.75 2.18
CA VAL A 536 -17.57 6.34 3.54
C VAL A 536 -16.33 5.81 4.24
N THR A 537 -16.12 6.18 5.51
CA THR A 537 -15.06 5.59 6.33
C THR A 537 -15.54 4.23 6.83
N LEU A 538 -14.81 3.16 6.48
CA LEU A 538 -15.10 1.79 6.92
C LEU A 538 -14.37 1.43 8.20
N SER A 539 -13.15 1.95 8.39
CA SER A 539 -12.34 1.71 9.58
C SER A 539 -11.37 2.88 9.81
N SER A 540 -10.99 3.09 11.06
CA SER A 540 -9.98 4.07 11.47
C SER A 540 -8.92 3.36 12.31
N ALA A 541 -7.65 3.62 12.02
CA ALA A 541 -6.55 3.20 12.87
C ALA A 541 -6.66 3.85 14.26
N LYS A 542 -6.26 3.11 15.30
CA LYS A 542 -6.21 3.61 16.67
C LYS A 542 -4.84 4.20 16.99
N PHE A 543 -4.68 4.72 18.21
CA PHE A 543 -3.38 5.09 18.75
C PHE A 543 -2.39 3.92 18.65
N GLY A 544 -1.21 4.17 18.07
CA GLY A 544 -0.20 3.15 17.83
C GLY A 544 -0.50 2.21 16.66
N GLU A 545 -1.50 2.50 15.81
CA GLU A 545 -1.82 1.71 14.62
C GLU A 545 -1.75 2.54 13.33
N VAL A 546 -1.44 1.89 12.21
CA VAL A 546 -1.53 2.44 10.84
C VAL A 546 -2.07 1.39 9.88
N LEU A 547 -2.94 1.79 8.94
CA LEU A 547 -3.44 0.97 7.83
C LEU A 547 -2.62 1.25 6.58
N ARG A 548 -2.23 0.23 5.82
CA ARG A 548 -1.26 0.37 4.72
C ARG A 548 -1.81 -0.06 3.37
N GLY A 549 -1.99 -1.35 3.15
CA GLY A 549 -2.49 -1.95 1.92
C GLY A 549 -3.90 -2.47 2.06
N VAL A 550 -4.62 -2.59 0.95
CA VAL A 550 -5.93 -3.26 0.86
C VAL A 550 -5.97 -4.11 -0.40
N SER A 551 -6.49 -5.34 -0.28
CA SER A 551 -6.70 -6.27 -1.39
C SER A 551 -7.89 -7.19 -1.10
N PHE A 552 -8.19 -8.11 -2.01
CA PHE A 552 -9.10 -9.23 -1.71
C PHE A 552 -8.37 -10.40 -1.02
N THR A 553 -9.13 -11.27 -0.38
CA THR A 553 -8.63 -12.53 0.19
C THR A 553 -8.19 -13.52 -0.90
N PRO A 554 -7.18 -14.39 -0.63
CA PRO A 554 -6.78 -15.46 -1.53
C PRO A 554 -7.95 -16.37 -1.95
N GLY A 555 -8.01 -16.68 -3.24
CA GLY A 555 -9.10 -17.42 -3.88
C GLY A 555 -10.33 -16.60 -4.24
N THR A 556 -10.26 -15.26 -4.20
CA THR A 556 -11.33 -14.39 -4.68
C THR A 556 -11.28 -14.22 -6.20
N ASP A 557 -12.26 -14.78 -6.90
CA ASP A 557 -12.49 -14.54 -8.33
C ASP A 557 -13.02 -13.12 -8.54
N ALA A 558 -12.12 -12.15 -8.67
CA ALA A 558 -12.43 -10.74 -8.90
C ALA A 558 -12.90 -10.44 -10.34
N GLY A 559 -13.60 -11.38 -11.00
CA GLY A 559 -14.01 -11.27 -12.41
C GLY A 559 -12.87 -11.39 -13.42
N ARG A 560 -11.73 -11.96 -13.03
CA ARG A 560 -10.63 -12.29 -13.95
C ARG A 560 -10.88 -13.65 -14.62
N ASP A 561 -11.88 -13.72 -15.49
CA ASP A 561 -11.97 -14.85 -16.42
C ASP A 561 -10.72 -14.84 -17.34
N ASP A 562 -10.20 -16.02 -17.71
CA ASP A 562 -8.88 -16.24 -18.36
C ASP A 562 -8.67 -15.62 -19.78
N TRP A 563 -9.46 -14.61 -20.17
CA TRP A 563 -9.55 -14.07 -21.53
C TRP A 563 -9.64 -12.53 -21.61
N HIS A 564 -8.97 -11.81 -20.71
CA HIS A 564 -8.83 -10.34 -20.75
C HIS A 564 -7.36 -9.90 -20.80
#